data_AF-I6B1G4-F1
#
_entry.id   AF-I6B1G4-F1
#
_cell.length_a   1.000
_cell.length_b   1.000
_cell.length_c   1.000
_cell.angle_alpha   90.00
_cell.angle_beta   90.00
_cell.angle_gamma   90.00
#
_symmetry.space_group_name_H-M   'P 1'
#
loop_
_entity.id
_entity.type
_entity.pdbx_description
1 polymer ?
#
loop_
_entity_poly.entity_id
_entity_poly.type
_entity_poly.pdbx_seq_one_letter_code
_entity_poly.pdbx_strand_id
1 'polypeptide(L)'
;MTKLDCQVHGARLTNDRVAAIRRSQARWVELAEEAERWASFVEERRAAGVEMMDSPDVLRNQAETYRRVVRAYALELEVGKAHCACCLKPFSERHSSGLYP
;
A
#
# COMPACT_ATOMS: atom_id res chain seq x y z
N MET A 1 2.02 -32.39 -4.78
CA MET A 1 2.30 -31.13 -4.08
C MET A 1 3.75 -30.75 -4.32
N THR A 2 4.02 -29.94 -5.34
CA THR A 2 5.37 -29.57 -5.77
C THR A 2 5.81 -28.26 -5.12
N LYS A 3 6.99 -28.34 -4.51
CA LYS A 3 7.82 -27.31 -3.86
C LYS A 3 7.67 -25.91 -4.46
N LEU A 4 7.18 -24.97 -3.66
CA LEU A 4 7.26 -23.53 -3.90
C LEU A 4 7.92 -22.89 -2.67
N ASP A 5 9.13 -23.35 -2.40
CA ASP A 5 10.06 -22.72 -1.47
C ASP A 5 10.68 -21.54 -2.21
N CYS A 6 9.99 -20.40 -2.19
CA CYS A 6 10.52 -19.12 -2.65
C CYS A 6 11.71 -18.76 -1.73
N GLN A 7 12.91 -19.20 -2.13
CA GLN A 7 14.18 -18.79 -1.54
C GLN A 7 14.55 -17.43 -2.11
N VAL A 8 14.23 -16.35 -1.39
CA VAL A 8 14.84 -15.04 -1.64
C VAL A 8 15.36 -14.52 -0.31
N HIS A 9 16.63 -14.12 -0.31
CA HIS A 9 17.48 -13.76 0.83
C HIS A 9 16.77 -12.99 1.95
N GLY A 10 16.46 -13.69 3.04
CA GLY A 10 15.75 -13.16 4.21
C GLY A 10 15.01 -14.31 4.88
N ALA A 11 14.65 -14.20 6.16
CA ALA A 11 13.99 -15.28 6.88
C ALA A 11 12.80 -15.87 6.09
N ARG A 12 12.72 -17.20 6.00
CA ARG A 12 11.66 -17.90 5.27
C ARG A 12 10.29 -17.51 5.85
N LEU A 13 9.48 -16.80 5.08
CA LEU A 13 8.08 -16.53 5.45
C LEU A 13 7.31 -17.85 5.53
N THR A 14 6.40 -17.95 6.50
CA THR A 14 5.47 -19.09 6.57
C THR A 14 4.41 -18.97 5.47
N ASN A 15 3.84 -20.11 5.05
CA ASN A 15 2.75 -20.11 4.06
C ASN A 15 1.55 -19.27 4.52
N ASP A 16 1.24 -19.31 5.82
CA ASP A 16 0.16 -18.51 6.41
C ASP A 16 0.45 -17.01 6.34
N ARG A 17 1.72 -16.61 6.54
CA ARG A 17 2.14 -15.21 6.39
C ARG A 17 2.04 -14.75 4.95
N VAL A 18 2.50 -15.56 3.99
CA VAL A 18 2.38 -15.25 2.55
C VAL A 18 0.91 -15.10 2.15
N ALA A 19 0.05 -16.03 2.59
CA ALA A 19 -1.38 -15.99 2.30
C ALA A 19 -2.05 -14.75 2.92
N ALA A 20 -1.69 -14.38 4.15
CA ALA A 20 -2.19 -13.18 4.81
C ALA A 20 -1.76 -11.90 4.07
N ILE A 21 -0.48 -11.79 3.68
CA ILE A 21 0.03 -10.64 2.93
C ILE A 21 -0.73 -10.49 1.60
N ARG A 22 -0.93 -11.57 0.85
CA ARG A 22 -1.65 -11.53 -0.44
C ARG A 22 -3.10 -11.08 -0.27
N ARG A 23 -3.82 -11.56 0.77
CA ARG A 23 -5.18 -11.09 1.08
C ARG A 23 -5.19 -9.59 1.42
N SER A 24 -4.23 -9.14 2.21
CA SER A 24 -4.09 -7.72 2.53
C SER A 24 -3.79 -6.89 1.28
N GLN A 25 -2.88 -7.33 0.41
CA GLN A 25 -2.58 -6.65 -0.85
C GLN A 25 -3.82 -6.47 -1.72
N ALA A 26 -4.62 -7.53 -1.93
CA ALA A 26 -5.83 -7.45 -2.73
C ALA A 26 -6.77 -6.36 -2.21
N ARG A 27 -7.02 -6.33 -0.89
CA ARG A 27 -7.86 -5.29 -0.27
C ARG A 27 -7.30 -3.88 -0.46
N TRP A 28 -5.98 -3.69 -0.34
CA TRP A 28 -5.38 -2.36 -0.53
C TRP A 28 -5.38 -1.90 -1.98
N VAL A 29 -5.31 -2.84 -2.95
CA VAL A 29 -5.50 -2.53 -4.37
C VAL A 29 -6.92 -2.04 -4.62
N GLU A 30 -7.93 -2.75 -4.11
CA GLU A 30 -9.34 -2.35 -4.24
C GLU A 30 -9.59 -0.94 -3.67
N LEU A 31 -9.05 -0.66 -2.48
CA LEU A 31 -9.15 0.66 -1.86
C LEU A 31 -8.43 1.76 -2.65
N ALA A 32 -7.29 1.46 -3.27
CA ALA A 32 -6.58 2.42 -4.12
C ALA A 32 -7.42 2.79 -5.34
N GLU A 33 -8.00 1.80 -6.01
CA GLU A 33 -8.87 2.04 -7.17
C GLU A 33 -10.16 2.77 -6.79
N GLU A 34 -10.75 2.44 -5.64
CA GLU A 34 -11.94 3.13 -5.13
C GLU A 34 -11.66 4.62 -4.90
N ALA A 35 -10.55 4.95 -4.24
CA ALA A 35 -10.14 6.33 -4.01
C ALA A 35 -9.92 7.10 -5.32
N GLU A 36 -9.37 6.47 -6.36
CA GLU A 36 -9.23 7.12 -7.68
C GLU A 36 -10.54 7.33 -8.41
N ARG A 37 -11.44 6.35 -8.35
CA ARG A 37 -12.78 6.49 -8.92
C ARG A 37 -13.51 7.65 -8.24
N TRP A 38 -13.36 7.78 -6.93
CA TRP A 38 -13.97 8.87 -6.18
C TRP A 38 -13.33 10.22 -6.49
N ALA A 39 -12.00 10.28 -6.65
CA ALA A 39 -11.32 11.49 -7.09
C ALA A 39 -11.86 11.98 -8.45
N SER A 40 -11.98 11.06 -9.41
CA SER A 40 -12.51 11.35 -10.76
C SER A 40 -13.95 11.85 -10.70
N PHE A 41 -14.79 11.17 -9.90
CA PHE A 41 -16.18 11.59 -9.68
C PHE A 41 -16.29 13.00 -9.09
N VAL A 42 -15.47 13.32 -8.09
CA VAL A 42 -15.44 14.65 -7.47
C VAL A 42 -15.02 15.73 -8.47
N GLU A 43 -14.06 15.45 -9.36
CA GLU A 43 -13.66 16.38 -10.42
C GLU A 43 -14.78 16.66 -11.40
N GLU A 44 -15.45 15.61 -11.88
CA GLU A 44 -16.61 15.74 -12.78
C GLU A 44 -17.72 16.59 -12.13
N ARG A 45 -18.00 16.36 -10.85
CA ARG A 45 -19.01 17.14 -10.10
C ARG A 45 -18.61 18.60 -9.93
N ARG A 46 -17.36 18.88 -9.57
CA ARG A 46 -16.84 20.26 -9.48
C ARG A 46 -16.86 20.97 -10.82
N ALA A 47 -16.50 20.29 -11.91
CA ALA A 47 -16.57 20.84 -13.27
C ALA A 47 -18.02 21.16 -13.70
N ALA A 48 -19.00 20.39 -13.22
CA ALA A 48 -20.42 20.66 -13.40
C ALA A 48 -20.98 21.73 -12.44
N GLY A 49 -20.14 22.39 -11.64
CA GLY A 49 -20.55 23.44 -10.69
C GLY A 49 -21.20 22.92 -9.42
N VAL A 50 -21.11 21.61 -9.13
CA VAL A 50 -21.60 21.02 -7.88
C VAL A 50 -20.52 21.17 -6.80
N GLU A 51 -20.89 21.79 -5.68
CA GLU A 51 -20.02 21.90 -4.52
C GLU A 51 -19.83 20.53 -3.86
N MET A 52 -18.56 20.12 -3.73
CA MET A 52 -18.17 18.85 -3.11
C MET A 52 -17.21 19.13 -1.95
N MET A 53 -17.54 18.60 -0.77
CA MET A 53 -16.71 18.71 0.43
C MET A 53 -15.36 18.01 0.25
N ASP A 54 -15.34 16.87 -0.45
CA ASP A 54 -14.13 16.12 -0.72
C ASP A 54 -13.24 16.83 -1.74
N SER A 55 -11.92 16.81 -1.51
CA SER A 55 -10.92 17.29 -2.47
C SER A 55 -10.39 16.14 -3.32
N PRO A 56 -10.40 16.27 -4.67
CA PRO A 56 -9.89 15.21 -5.54
C PRO A 56 -8.39 14.97 -5.35
N ASP A 57 -7.62 15.99 -4.98
CA ASP A 57 -6.20 15.85 -4.66
C ASP A 57 -5.96 15.02 -3.40
N VAL A 58 -6.81 15.19 -2.38
CA VAL A 58 -6.74 14.38 -1.15
C VAL A 58 -7.05 12.92 -1.46
N LEU A 59 -8.06 12.66 -2.29
CA LEU A 59 -8.44 11.31 -2.72
C LEU A 59 -7.35 10.65 -3.56
N ARG A 60 -6.69 11.39 -4.47
CA ARG A 60 -5.52 10.90 -5.22
C ARG A 60 -4.35 10.57 -4.29
N ASN A 61 -4.04 11.44 -3.34
CA ASN A 61 -2.98 11.20 -2.37
C ASN A 61 -3.29 9.98 -1.48
N GLN A 62 -4.56 9.76 -1.14
CA GLN A 62 -5.00 8.57 -0.43
C GLN A 62 -4.80 7.30 -1.29
N ALA A 63 -5.19 7.33 -2.57
CA ALA A 63 -4.93 6.23 -3.50
C ALA A 63 -3.43 5.92 -3.63
N GLU A 64 -2.58 6.95 -3.72
CA GLU A 64 -1.13 6.78 -3.74
C GLU A 64 -0.61 6.11 -2.46
N THR A 65 -1.12 6.54 -1.30
CA THR A 65 -0.76 5.96 -0.01
C THR A 65 -1.09 4.46 0.03
N TYR A 66 -2.27 4.07 -0.44
CA TYR A 66 -2.67 2.67 -0.53
C TYR A 66 -1.77 1.87 -1.48
N ARG A 67 -1.39 2.43 -2.63
CA ARG A 67 -0.40 1.80 -3.52
C ARG A 67 0.95 1.60 -2.87
N ARG A 68 1.42 2.56 -2.07
CA ARG A 68 2.67 2.42 -1.31
C ARG A 68 2.58 1.31 -0.28
N VAL A 69 1.42 1.10 0.35
CA VAL A 69 1.17 -0.06 1.23
C VAL A 69 1.26 -1.37 0.45
N VAL A 70 0.63 -1.45 -0.73
CA VAL A 70 0.74 -2.62 -1.63
C VAL A 70 2.20 -2.90 -1.97
N ARG A 71 2.99 -1.85 -2.29
CA ARG A 71 4.42 -1.98 -2.59
C ARG A 71 5.23 -2.47 -1.39
N ALA A 72 4.94 -1.98 -0.18
CA ALA A 72 5.61 -2.45 1.03
C ALA A 72 5.36 -3.95 1.29
N TYR A 73 4.14 -4.43 1.02
CA TYR A 73 3.83 -5.86 1.06
C TYR A 73 4.53 -6.66 -0.05
N ALA A 74 4.65 -6.10 -1.25
CA ALA A 74 5.35 -6.76 -2.35
C ALA A 74 6.83 -6.93 -1.98
N LEU A 75 7.45 -5.90 -1.43
CA LEU A 75 8.81 -5.97 -0.90
C LEU A 75 8.94 -7.04 0.20
N GLU A 76 7.96 -7.17 1.10
CA GLU A 76 8.00 -8.23 2.11
C GLU A 76 7.97 -9.64 1.49
N LEU A 77 7.18 -9.85 0.44
CA LEU A 77 7.17 -11.13 -0.29
C LEU A 77 8.46 -11.34 -1.09
N GLU A 78 9.03 -10.28 -1.66
CA GLU A 78 10.25 -10.31 -2.46
C GLU A 78 11.50 -10.58 -1.60
N VAL A 79 11.63 -9.96 -0.42
CA VAL A 79 12.89 -10.01 0.37
C VAL A 79 12.72 -10.62 1.77
N GLY A 80 11.52 -11.07 2.13
CA GLY A 80 11.24 -11.72 3.41
C GLY A 80 11.32 -10.80 4.63
N LYS A 81 11.28 -9.48 4.44
CA LYS A 81 11.33 -8.47 5.52
C LYS A 81 10.20 -7.46 5.37
N ALA A 82 9.55 -7.08 6.47
CA ALA A 82 8.52 -6.05 6.43
C ALA A 82 9.12 -4.66 6.15
N HIS A 83 8.45 -3.87 5.30
CA HIS A 83 8.87 -2.53 4.89
C HIS A 83 7.88 -1.45 5.32
N CYS A 84 8.37 -0.25 5.58
CA CYS A 84 7.53 0.92 5.84
C CYS A 84 6.85 1.40 4.55
N ALA A 85 5.53 1.59 4.56
CA ALA A 85 4.81 2.14 3.40
C ALA A 85 5.21 3.59 3.05
N CYS A 86 5.65 4.38 4.04
CA CYS A 86 5.99 5.79 3.80
C CYS A 86 7.30 5.96 3.02
N CYS A 87 8.32 5.15 3.33
CA CYS A 87 9.68 5.31 2.79
C CYS A 87 10.25 4.04 2.12
N LEU A 88 9.51 2.93 2.11
CA LEU A 88 9.88 1.64 1.53
C LEU A 88 11.20 1.05 2.05
N LYS A 89 11.62 1.44 3.26
CA LYS A 89 12.78 0.85 3.93
C LYS A 89 12.35 -0.30 4.84
N PRO A 90 13.21 -1.32 5.05
CA PRO A 90 12.95 -2.36 6.04
C PRO A 90 12.70 -1.76 7.41
N PHE A 91 11.75 -2.31 8.18
CA PHE A 91 11.54 -1.85 9.56
C PHE A 91 12.75 -2.10 10.48
N SER A 92 13.66 -3.00 10.11
CA SER A 92 14.94 -3.19 10.81
C SER A 92 15.89 -2.01 10.69
N GLU A 93 15.73 -1.18 9.65
CA GLU A 93 16.53 0.03 9.39
C GLU A 93 15.82 1.28 9.92
N ARG A 94 14.96 1.11 10.95
CA ARG A 94 14.07 2.17 11.42
C ARG A 94 14.84 3.46 11.63
N HIS A 95 14.44 4.47 10.88
CA HIS A 95 14.85 5.83 11.11
C HIS A 95 14.54 6.19 12.56
N SER A 96 15.56 6.64 13.28
CA SER A 96 15.40 7.69 14.27
C SER A 96 14.86 8.93 13.56
N SER A 97 13.59 8.90 13.14
CA SER A 97 12.90 10.11 12.73
C SER A 97 12.66 10.88 14.01
N GLY A 98 13.63 11.73 14.37
CA GLY A 98 13.49 12.83 15.32
C GLY A 98 12.47 13.84 14.80
N LEU A 99 11.22 13.40 14.69
CA LEU A 99 10.04 14.19 14.40
C LEU A 99 9.04 13.96 15.52
N TYR A 100 9.50 14.28 16.73
CA TYR A 100 8.70 14.89 17.77
C TYR A 100 9.62 15.96 18.38
N PRO A 101 9.31 17.27 18.26
CA PRO A 101 9.74 18.21 19.29
C PRO A 101 9.14 17.81 20.65
#